data_AF-A0A6V6XZ88-F1
#
_entry.id   AF-A0A6V6XZ88-F1
#
_cell.length_a   1.000
_cell.length_b   1.000
_cell.length_c   1.000
_cell.angle_alpha   90.00
_cell.angle_beta   90.00
_cell.angle_gamma   90.00
#
_symmetry.space_group_name_H-M   'P 1'
#
loop_
_entity.id
_entity.type
_entity.pdbx_description
1 polymer ?
#
loop_
_entity_poly.entity_id
_entity_poly.type
_entity_poly.pdbx_seq_one_letter_code
_entity_poly.pdbx_strand_id
1 'polypeptide(L)'
;MSKRSGSVSLMAVMIFSVLALLSLYLFSRIETQSLTTKAMGDSAQSGYYAESLTYLAWRNLNEEKLTSILVASTQELPRPSYGEVTAQSVELERIEEEGKYSTFTLSTRVKYKGISSMAQLNGELVDPVFFVENGHLDFRDDGFHKIVSPWIESLEKDLSYKIGRNDDIWSAQNGDYIEYSNRRYRLIREDKEIGSFTSSFPVRGSIRGTLLLKSPVALKGLVLVGEDAVIKGDLQIKGVCILKPGCRIEGRLLCDGIVLGDKPEGVSVAFNPRQVESILREFPKFIKVHDLHMKKTYEQ
;
A
#
# COMPACT_ATOMS: atom_id res chain seq x y z
N MET A 1 24.75 -17.27 90.68
CA MET A 1 24.41 -17.91 89.39
C MET A 1 23.35 -17.09 88.61
N SER A 2 23.59 -15.82 88.26
CA SER A 2 22.57 -15.02 87.53
C SER A 2 23.08 -14.20 86.33
N LYS A 3 24.39 -14.14 86.06
CA LYS A 3 24.93 -13.41 84.89
C LYS A 3 24.94 -14.23 83.59
N ARG A 4 25.02 -15.57 83.67
CA ARG A 4 25.06 -16.46 82.48
C ARG A 4 23.67 -16.68 81.85
N SER A 5 22.58 -16.63 82.60
CA SER A 5 21.23 -16.81 82.04
C SER A 5 20.75 -15.56 81.29
N GLY A 6 21.09 -14.37 81.75
CA GLY A 6 20.77 -13.11 81.08
C GLY A 6 21.49 -12.93 79.73
N SER A 7 22.76 -13.35 79.62
CA SER A 7 23.51 -13.29 78.36
C SER A 7 22.97 -14.28 77.32
N VAL A 8 22.55 -15.48 77.75
CA VAL A 8 21.93 -16.48 76.86
C VAL A 8 20.56 -16.00 76.38
N SER A 9 19.77 -15.39 77.26
CA SER A 9 18.47 -14.81 76.88
C SER A 9 18.62 -13.63 75.90
N LEU A 10 19.62 -12.77 76.10
CA LEU A 10 19.89 -11.63 75.20
C LEU A 10 20.41 -12.09 73.83
N MET A 11 21.28 -13.10 73.82
CA MET A 11 21.74 -13.75 72.58
C MET A 11 20.58 -14.42 71.83
N ALA A 12 19.68 -15.11 72.54
CA ALA A 12 18.48 -15.69 71.94
C ALA A 12 17.58 -14.62 71.31
N VAL A 13 17.30 -13.52 72.02
CA VAL A 13 16.52 -12.39 71.48
C VAL A 13 17.20 -11.82 70.23
N MET A 14 18.52 -11.62 70.26
CA MET A 14 19.24 -11.08 69.10
C MET A 14 19.19 -12.04 67.89
N ILE A 15 19.33 -13.35 68.12
CA ILE A 15 19.19 -14.37 67.08
C ILE A 15 17.77 -14.37 66.49
N PHE A 16 16.74 -14.30 67.34
CA PHE A 16 15.36 -14.21 66.87
C PHE A 16 15.08 -12.90 66.11
N SER A 17 15.64 -11.77 66.53
CA SER A 17 15.52 -10.50 65.80
C SER A 17 16.19 -10.56 64.43
N VAL A 18 17.39 -11.15 64.35
CA VAL A 18 18.10 -11.34 63.07
C VAL A 18 17.32 -12.29 62.15
N LEU A 19 16.80 -13.41 62.68
CA LEU A 19 15.95 -14.34 61.94
C LEU A 19 14.66 -13.68 61.45
N ALA A 20 14.02 -12.84 62.26
CA ALA A 20 12.82 -12.10 61.87
C ALA A 20 13.10 -11.08 60.76
N LEU A 21 14.20 -10.32 60.86
CA LEU A 21 14.65 -9.40 59.80
C LEU A 21 14.97 -10.13 58.51
N LEU A 22 15.66 -11.27 58.60
CA LEU A 22 16.03 -12.08 57.43
C LEU A 22 14.77 -12.69 56.79
N SER A 23 13.79 -13.11 57.58
CA SER A 23 12.50 -13.60 57.09
C SER A 23 11.70 -12.50 56.41
N LEU A 24 11.61 -11.29 57.00
CA LEU A 24 10.98 -10.12 56.39
C LEU A 24 11.63 -9.75 55.06
N TYR A 25 12.97 -9.75 55.00
CA TYR A 25 13.72 -9.50 53.77
C TYR A 25 13.42 -10.56 52.70
N LEU A 26 13.41 -11.84 53.07
CA LEU A 26 13.07 -12.93 52.14
C LEU A 26 11.62 -12.83 51.65
N PHE A 27 10.66 -12.58 52.53
CA PHE A 27 9.25 -12.40 52.15
C PHE A 27 9.07 -11.21 51.22
N SER A 28 9.66 -10.06 51.54
CA SER A 28 9.64 -8.88 50.67
C SER A 28 10.23 -9.17 49.30
N ARG A 29 11.36 -9.90 49.23
CA ARG A 29 11.98 -10.26 47.95
C ARG A 29 11.13 -11.24 47.15
N ILE A 30 10.55 -12.26 47.78
CA ILE A 30 9.68 -13.24 47.14
C ILE A 30 8.40 -12.55 46.61
N GLU A 31 7.81 -11.67 47.41
CA GLU A 31 6.62 -10.90 47.01
C GLU A 31 6.94 -9.98 45.83
N THR A 32 8.05 -9.26 45.88
CA THR A 32 8.50 -8.40 44.77
C THR A 32 8.73 -9.22 43.51
N GLN A 33 9.42 -10.37 43.62
CA GLN A 33 9.64 -11.28 42.48
C GLN A 33 8.33 -11.83 41.91
N SER A 34 7.38 -12.19 42.77
CA SER A 34 6.04 -12.65 42.39
C SER A 34 5.26 -11.56 41.65
N LEU A 35 5.26 -10.33 42.17
CA LEU A 35 4.63 -9.17 41.53
C LEU A 35 5.27 -8.85 40.18
N THR A 36 6.60 -8.88 40.07
CA THR A 36 7.29 -8.67 38.80
C THR A 36 6.97 -9.77 37.79
N THR A 37 6.89 -11.03 38.23
CA THR A 37 6.55 -12.16 37.35
C THR A 37 5.11 -12.04 36.86
N LYS A 38 4.20 -11.64 37.75
CA LYS A 38 2.79 -11.39 37.39
C LYS A 38 2.65 -10.22 36.42
N ALA A 39 3.37 -9.12 36.65
CA ALA A 39 3.38 -7.97 35.74
C ALA A 39 3.97 -8.31 34.37
N MET A 40 5.03 -9.13 34.32
CA MET A 40 5.57 -9.66 33.07
C MET A 40 4.55 -10.55 32.34
N GLY A 41 3.82 -11.40 33.07
CA GLY A 41 2.74 -12.22 32.52
C GLY A 41 1.59 -11.38 31.97
N ASP A 42 1.12 -10.38 32.73
CA ASP A 42 0.05 -9.47 32.30
C ASP A 42 0.50 -8.59 31.11
N SER A 43 1.78 -8.20 31.04
CA SER A 43 2.36 -7.48 29.89
C SER A 43 2.42 -8.35 28.64
N ALA A 44 2.91 -9.58 28.74
CA ALA A 44 2.89 -10.54 27.64
C ALA A 44 1.46 -10.77 27.13
N GLN A 45 0.51 -10.94 28.06
CA GLN A 45 -0.90 -11.10 27.74
C GLN A 45 -1.50 -9.88 27.02
N SER A 46 -1.17 -8.66 27.47
CA SER A 46 -1.55 -7.40 26.80
C SER A 46 -1.03 -7.36 25.35
N GLY A 47 0.20 -7.80 25.11
CA GLY A 47 0.78 -7.95 23.77
C GLY A 47 0.03 -8.95 22.89
N TYR A 48 -0.35 -10.12 23.43
CA TYR A 48 -1.14 -11.12 22.69
C TYR A 48 -2.54 -10.61 22.35
N TYR A 49 -3.17 -9.83 23.23
CA TYR A 49 -4.43 -9.16 22.91
C TYR A 49 -4.26 -8.16 21.77
N ALA A 50 -3.18 -7.36 21.77
CA ALA A 50 -2.88 -6.44 20.68
C ALA A 50 -2.74 -7.15 19.32
N GLU A 51 -1.99 -8.25 19.26
CA GLU A 51 -1.87 -9.05 18.02
C GLU A 51 -3.20 -9.65 17.59
N SER A 52 -3.96 -10.23 18.52
CA SER A 52 -5.24 -10.87 18.23
C SER A 52 -6.25 -9.85 17.70
N LEU A 53 -6.31 -8.66 18.32
CA LEU A 53 -7.18 -7.58 17.88
C LEU A 53 -6.72 -6.98 16.55
N THR A 54 -5.42 -6.88 16.29
CA THR A 54 -4.89 -6.50 14.97
C THR A 54 -5.28 -7.49 13.89
N TYR A 55 -5.19 -8.80 14.18
CA TYR A 55 -5.63 -9.85 13.26
C TYR A 55 -7.13 -9.79 12.98
N LEU A 56 -7.95 -9.50 14.00
CA LEU A 56 -9.39 -9.30 13.83
C LEU A 56 -9.69 -8.04 13.00
N ALA A 57 -8.97 -6.94 13.23
CA ALA A 57 -9.09 -5.74 12.42
C ALA A 57 -8.72 -6.02 10.95
N TRP A 58 -7.60 -6.72 10.72
CA TRP A 58 -7.15 -7.15 9.40
C TRP A 58 -8.20 -8.00 8.67
N ARG A 59 -8.78 -8.99 9.35
CA ARG A 59 -9.81 -9.87 8.76
C ARG A 59 -11.08 -9.11 8.34
N ASN A 60 -11.35 -7.96 8.96
CA ASN A 60 -12.49 -7.10 8.66
C ASN A 60 -12.18 -6.02 7.60
N LEU A 61 -10.96 -5.99 7.05
CA LEU A 61 -10.61 -5.13 5.93
C LEU A 61 -11.12 -5.72 4.62
N ASN A 62 -11.66 -4.84 3.77
CA ASN A 62 -12.03 -5.15 2.40
C ASN A 62 -11.13 -4.35 1.44
N GLU A 63 -11.15 -4.74 0.17
CA GLU A 63 -10.37 -4.09 -0.89
C GLU A 63 -10.67 -2.59 -0.99
N GLU A 64 -11.94 -2.18 -0.81
CA GLU A 64 -12.34 -0.77 -0.84
C GLU A 64 -11.60 0.10 0.20
N LYS A 65 -11.46 -0.39 1.44
CA LYS A 65 -10.71 0.33 2.48
C LYS A 65 -9.22 0.40 2.15
N LEU A 66 -8.66 -0.68 1.63
CA LEU A 66 -7.26 -0.73 1.19
C LEU A 66 -7.00 0.20 0.00
N THR A 67 -7.93 0.28 -0.96
CA THR A 67 -7.86 1.25 -2.07
C THR A 67 -8.01 2.68 -1.56
N SER A 68 -8.85 2.89 -0.54
CA SER A 68 -9.09 4.23 0.01
C SER A 68 -7.84 4.87 0.63
N ILE A 69 -6.93 4.07 1.20
CA ILE A 69 -5.68 4.60 1.77
C ILE A 69 -4.65 5.02 0.72
N LEU A 70 -4.80 4.61 -0.55
CA LEU A 70 -4.02 5.17 -1.65
C LEU A 70 -4.48 6.59 -2.02
N VAL A 71 -5.65 7.02 -1.53
CA VAL A 71 -6.19 8.37 -1.69
C VAL A 71 -6.02 9.19 -0.40
N ALA A 72 -6.30 8.58 0.76
CA ALA A 72 -6.16 9.19 2.07
C ALA A 72 -4.97 8.58 2.82
N SER A 73 -4.06 9.38 3.36
CA SER A 73 -2.84 8.86 4.02
C SER A 73 -3.12 7.96 5.24
N THR A 74 -4.24 8.19 5.94
CA THR A 74 -4.57 7.51 7.20
C THR A 74 -6.08 7.37 7.37
N GLN A 75 -6.52 6.26 7.97
CA GLN A 75 -7.93 5.98 8.25
C GLN A 75 -8.10 5.30 9.61
N GLU A 76 -9.03 5.80 10.43
CA GLU A 76 -9.46 5.10 11.66
C GLU A 76 -10.46 3.99 11.29
N LEU A 77 -10.28 2.82 11.90
CA LEU A 77 -11.10 1.63 11.66
C LEU A 77 -11.97 1.27 12.87
N PRO A 78 -13.04 0.48 12.67
CA PRO A 78 -13.83 -0.04 13.77
C PRO A 78 -12.97 -0.82 14.77
N ARG A 79 -13.24 -0.63 16.06
CA ARG A 79 -12.48 -1.21 17.16
C ARG A 79 -12.98 -2.62 17.47
N PRO A 80 -12.24 -3.70 17.14
CA PRO A 80 -12.65 -5.05 17.46
C PRO A 80 -12.56 -5.31 18.97
N SER A 81 -13.25 -6.36 19.40
CA SER A 81 -13.19 -6.87 20.77
C SER A 81 -12.92 -8.37 20.77
N TYR A 82 -12.23 -8.85 21.81
CA TYR A 82 -11.90 -10.25 22.02
C TYR A 82 -11.95 -10.55 23.53
N GLY A 83 -12.92 -11.37 23.93
CA GLY A 83 -13.20 -11.62 25.35
C GLY A 83 -13.59 -10.33 26.07
N GLU A 84 -12.83 -9.98 27.11
CA GLU A 84 -13.04 -8.78 27.94
C GLU A 84 -12.30 -7.53 27.45
N VAL A 85 -11.55 -7.63 26.35
CA VAL A 85 -10.67 -6.56 25.88
C VAL A 85 -11.16 -6.02 24.54
N THR A 86 -11.28 -4.69 24.45
CA THR A 86 -11.62 -3.95 23.23
C THR A 86 -10.45 -3.06 22.84
N ALA A 87 -10.17 -2.95 21.54
CA ALA A 87 -9.15 -2.04 21.04
C ALA A 87 -9.47 -0.57 21.43
N GLN A 88 -8.44 0.18 21.81
CA GLN A 88 -8.55 1.62 22.10
C GLN A 88 -8.58 2.43 20.81
N SER A 89 -7.72 2.08 19.87
CA SER A 89 -7.68 2.64 18.51
C SER A 89 -7.23 1.56 17.53
N VAL A 90 -7.69 1.71 16.29
CA VAL A 90 -7.25 0.92 15.15
C VAL A 90 -7.05 1.88 14.00
N GLU A 91 -5.84 1.96 13.48
CA GLU A 91 -5.45 2.93 12.47
C GLU A 91 -4.78 2.20 11.30
N LEU A 92 -5.24 2.50 10.09
CA LEU A 92 -4.65 2.04 8.84
C LEU A 92 -3.94 3.22 8.18
N GLU A 93 -2.66 3.08 7.91
CA GLU A 93 -1.80 4.12 7.37
C GLU A 93 -1.11 3.64 6.11
N ARG A 94 -0.98 4.53 5.12
CA ARG A 94 -0.15 4.32 3.93
C ARG A 94 1.28 4.77 4.22
N ILE A 95 2.25 3.91 3.91
CA ILE A 95 3.67 4.25 3.94
C ILE A 95 4.16 4.41 2.50
N GLU A 96 4.75 5.57 2.23
CA GLU A 96 5.32 5.89 0.92
C GLU A 96 6.86 5.83 0.98
N GLU A 97 7.45 5.01 0.11
CA GLU A 97 8.89 5.01 -0.16
C GLU A 97 9.16 5.49 -1.58
N GLU A 98 10.26 6.20 -1.78
CA GLU A 98 10.65 6.68 -3.12
C GLU A 98 11.05 5.50 -4.00
N GLY A 99 10.52 5.47 -5.23
CA GLY A 99 10.82 4.43 -6.21
C GLY A 99 10.15 3.08 -5.95
N LYS A 100 9.29 2.95 -4.93
CA LYS A 100 8.54 1.72 -4.64
C LYS A 100 7.04 1.94 -4.60
N TYR A 101 6.28 0.85 -4.72
CA TYR A 101 4.87 0.84 -4.38
C TYR A 101 4.69 1.11 -2.88
N SER A 102 3.51 1.63 -2.56
CA SER A 102 3.08 1.96 -1.23
C SER A 102 2.83 0.69 -0.44
N THR A 103 3.29 0.70 0.80
CA THR A 103 2.96 -0.31 1.79
C THR A 103 1.91 0.24 2.75
N PHE A 104 1.38 -0.61 3.61
CA PHE A 104 0.47 -0.18 4.66
C PHE A 104 0.94 -0.64 6.03
N THR A 105 0.51 0.09 7.05
CA THR A 105 0.61 -0.29 8.44
C THR A 105 -0.77 -0.24 9.08
N LEU A 106 -1.19 -1.36 9.65
CA LEU A 106 -2.36 -1.46 10.50
C LEU A 106 -1.92 -1.53 11.97
N SER A 107 -2.15 -0.44 12.70
CA SER A 107 -1.79 -0.31 14.11
C SER A 107 -3.01 -0.50 15.01
N THR A 108 -2.91 -1.35 16.03
CA THR A 108 -3.95 -1.52 17.05
C THR A 108 -3.38 -1.30 18.44
N ARG A 109 -3.95 -0.34 19.19
CA ARG A 109 -3.60 -0.09 20.59
C ARG A 109 -4.61 -0.72 21.53
N VAL A 110 -4.11 -1.33 22.59
CA VAL A 110 -4.91 -2.10 23.57
C VAL A 110 -4.47 -1.76 24.98
N LYS A 111 -5.40 -1.80 25.93
CA LYS A 111 -5.11 -1.69 27.36
C LYS A 111 -5.69 -2.87 28.13
N TYR A 112 -4.83 -3.60 28.83
CA TYR A 112 -5.21 -4.75 29.66
C TYR A 112 -4.66 -4.58 31.08
N LYS A 113 -5.53 -4.61 32.10
CA LYS A 113 -5.16 -4.40 33.52
C LYS A 113 -4.26 -3.18 33.77
N GLY A 114 -4.47 -2.10 33.02
CA GLY A 114 -3.67 -0.88 33.12
C GLY A 114 -2.44 -0.82 32.21
N ILE A 115 -2.02 -1.94 31.61
CA ILE A 115 -0.85 -2.03 30.72
C ILE A 115 -1.28 -1.77 29.28
N SER A 116 -0.70 -0.74 28.66
CA SER A 116 -0.88 -0.43 27.24
C SER A 116 0.08 -1.23 26.36
N SER A 117 -0.43 -1.80 25.28
CA SER A 117 0.36 -2.47 24.25
C SER A 117 -0.13 -2.06 22.87
N MET A 118 0.77 -2.09 21.90
CA MET A 118 0.46 -1.85 20.49
C MET A 118 1.00 -2.99 19.63
N ALA A 119 0.22 -3.38 18.63
CA ALA A 119 0.68 -4.27 17.57
C ALA A 119 0.51 -3.57 16.22
N GLN A 120 1.47 -3.81 15.33
CA GLN A 120 1.52 -3.24 13.98
C GLN A 120 1.62 -4.39 12.99
N LEU A 121 0.68 -4.44 12.06
CA LEU A 121 0.73 -5.33 10.90
C LEU A 121 1.12 -4.51 9.68
N ASN A 122 2.28 -4.81 9.13
CA ASN A 122 2.76 -4.19 7.89
C ASN A 122 2.53 -5.14 6.72
N GLY A 123 2.32 -4.59 5.53
CA GLY A 123 2.25 -5.39 4.31
C GLY A 123 2.32 -4.55 3.05
N GLU A 124 2.49 -5.23 1.92
CA GLU A 124 2.48 -4.60 0.60
C GLU A 124 1.05 -4.58 0.03
N LEU A 125 0.71 -3.56 -0.76
CA LEU A 125 -0.67 -3.35 -1.25
C LEU A 125 -0.90 -3.82 -2.69
N VAL A 126 0.15 -3.93 -3.50
CA VAL A 126 0.07 -4.15 -4.95
C VAL A 126 0.37 -5.61 -5.26
N ASP A 127 -0.26 -6.20 -6.29
CA ASP A 127 0.06 -7.58 -6.68
C ASP A 127 1.56 -7.70 -7.11
N PRO A 128 2.29 -8.73 -6.64
CA PRO A 128 3.70 -8.94 -6.98
C PRO A 128 4.03 -8.92 -8.48
N VAL A 129 3.07 -9.25 -9.34
CA VAL A 129 3.23 -9.20 -10.80
C VAL A 129 3.64 -7.81 -11.30
N PHE A 130 3.28 -6.74 -10.58
CA PHE A 130 3.63 -5.37 -10.96
C PHE A 130 5.00 -4.92 -10.46
N PHE A 131 5.71 -5.72 -9.64
CA PHE A 131 7.04 -5.41 -9.12
C PHE A 131 8.12 -5.66 -10.19
N VAL A 132 8.03 -4.92 -11.29
CA VAL A 132 8.96 -4.97 -12.42
C VAL A 132 9.98 -3.82 -12.32
N GLU A 133 11.26 -4.16 -12.11
CA GLU A 133 12.32 -3.16 -11.90
C GLU A 133 12.47 -2.16 -13.07
N ASN A 134 12.22 -2.64 -14.29
CA ASN A 134 12.35 -1.85 -15.53
C ASN A 134 11.04 -1.13 -15.92
N GLY A 135 9.98 -1.26 -15.11
CA GLY A 135 8.65 -0.70 -15.40
C GLY A 135 7.97 -1.29 -16.63
N HIS A 136 8.38 -2.47 -17.09
CA HIS A 136 7.78 -3.13 -18.26
C HIS A 136 7.33 -4.55 -17.89
N LEU A 137 6.02 -4.76 -17.91
CA LEU A 137 5.41 -6.09 -17.77
C LEU A 137 5.09 -6.63 -19.17
N ASP A 138 5.84 -7.64 -19.60
CA ASP A 138 5.75 -8.22 -20.95
C ASP A 138 4.42 -8.96 -21.17
N PHE A 139 3.89 -8.90 -22.39
CA PHE A 139 2.70 -9.64 -22.80
C PHE A 139 2.83 -11.16 -22.59
N ARG A 140 4.05 -11.70 -22.66
CA ARG A 140 4.35 -13.14 -22.51
C ARG A 140 4.38 -13.61 -21.06
N ASP A 141 4.30 -12.68 -20.10
CA ASP A 141 4.33 -13.02 -18.68
C ASP A 141 3.00 -13.71 -18.26
N ASP A 142 3.09 -14.77 -17.48
CA ASP A 142 1.92 -15.50 -16.99
C ASP A 142 1.01 -14.62 -16.11
N GLY A 143 1.61 -13.72 -15.33
CA GLY A 143 0.92 -12.74 -14.51
C GLY A 143 0.18 -11.71 -15.37
N PHE A 144 0.78 -11.28 -16.48
CA PHE A 144 0.12 -10.42 -17.46
C PHE A 144 -1.16 -11.07 -17.99
N HIS A 145 -1.10 -12.33 -18.42
CA HIS A 145 -2.28 -13.03 -18.95
C HIS A 145 -3.39 -13.21 -17.90
N LYS A 146 -3.02 -13.52 -16.65
CA LYS A 146 -3.99 -13.77 -15.57
C LYS A 146 -4.67 -12.52 -15.03
N ILE A 147 -3.99 -11.37 -15.08
CA ILE A 147 -4.44 -10.13 -14.45
C ILE A 147 -4.77 -9.06 -15.49
N VAL A 148 -3.85 -8.79 -16.40
CA VAL A 148 -3.94 -7.64 -17.32
C VAL A 148 -4.79 -7.93 -18.55
N SER A 149 -4.71 -9.13 -19.15
CA SER A 149 -5.49 -9.43 -20.36
C SER A 149 -7.01 -9.20 -20.21
N PRO A 150 -7.68 -9.61 -19.10
CA PRO A 150 -9.08 -9.28 -18.86
C PRO A 150 -9.39 -7.77 -18.79
N TRP A 151 -8.43 -6.97 -18.32
CA TRP A 151 -8.56 -5.51 -18.30
C TRP A 151 -8.55 -4.93 -19.72
N ILE A 152 -7.67 -5.43 -20.58
CA ILE A 152 -7.57 -5.01 -21.99
C ILE A 152 -8.88 -5.29 -22.71
N GLU A 153 -9.41 -6.51 -22.59
CA GLU A 153 -10.71 -6.87 -23.19
C GLU A 153 -11.86 -5.96 -22.72
N SER A 154 -11.82 -5.57 -21.44
CA SER A 154 -12.82 -4.67 -20.86
C SER A 154 -12.67 -3.24 -21.40
N LEU A 155 -11.44 -2.72 -21.47
CA LEU A 155 -11.11 -1.39 -22.01
C LEU A 155 -11.41 -1.28 -23.51
N GLU A 156 -11.27 -2.38 -24.28
CA GLU A 156 -11.60 -2.40 -25.70
C GLU A 156 -13.09 -2.31 -25.98
N LYS A 157 -13.91 -2.93 -25.10
CA LYS A 157 -15.38 -2.90 -25.15
C LYS A 157 -15.91 -1.56 -24.64
N ASP A 158 -15.35 -1.06 -23.55
CA ASP A 158 -15.75 0.17 -22.90
C ASP A 158 -14.52 0.89 -22.33
N LEU A 159 -14.15 1.99 -22.98
CA LEU A 159 -13.00 2.79 -22.55
C LEU A 159 -13.24 3.49 -21.19
N SER A 160 -14.50 3.57 -20.73
CA SER A 160 -14.85 4.06 -19.39
C SER A 160 -14.70 3.02 -18.27
N TYR A 161 -14.32 1.78 -18.60
CA TYR A 161 -14.06 0.73 -17.63
C TYR A 161 -13.09 1.20 -16.55
N LYS A 162 -13.54 1.21 -15.28
CA LYS A 162 -12.75 1.65 -14.10
C LYS A 162 -12.14 3.05 -14.28
N ILE A 163 -12.93 3.96 -14.84
CA ILE A 163 -12.56 5.36 -15.01
C ILE A 163 -12.52 6.11 -13.67
N GLY A 164 -11.52 6.96 -13.48
CA GLY A 164 -11.42 7.84 -12.33
C GLY A 164 -12.41 9.00 -12.39
N ARG A 165 -12.62 9.67 -11.25
CA ARG A 165 -13.40 10.92 -11.23
C ARG A 165 -12.62 12.01 -11.98
N ASN A 166 -13.27 12.63 -12.98
CA ASN A 166 -12.71 13.66 -13.86
C ASN A 166 -11.64 13.19 -14.86
N ASP A 167 -11.60 11.90 -15.18
CA ASP A 167 -10.78 11.43 -16.30
C ASP A 167 -11.47 11.78 -17.63
N ASP A 168 -10.75 12.43 -18.54
CA ASP A 168 -11.24 12.65 -19.90
C ASP A 168 -11.05 11.40 -20.75
N ILE A 169 -12.00 11.11 -21.65
CA ILE A 169 -11.89 9.98 -22.59
C ILE A 169 -11.62 10.51 -23.99
N TRP A 170 -10.66 9.93 -24.69
CA TRP A 170 -10.53 10.12 -26.14
C TRP A 170 -10.16 8.83 -26.87
N SER A 171 -10.55 8.78 -28.14
CA SER A 171 -10.22 7.69 -29.03
C SER A 171 -9.74 8.23 -30.37
N ALA A 172 -8.49 7.93 -30.71
CA ALA A 172 -7.92 8.22 -32.01
C ALA A 172 -8.13 7.05 -32.98
N GLN A 173 -8.38 7.41 -34.23
CA GLN A 173 -8.53 6.52 -35.37
C GLN A 173 -7.51 6.85 -36.46
N ASN A 174 -7.48 6.04 -37.50
CA ASN A 174 -6.55 6.24 -38.61
C ASN A 174 -6.76 7.60 -39.30
N GLY A 175 -5.70 8.40 -39.34
CA GLY A 175 -5.71 9.74 -39.94
C GLY A 175 -5.98 10.87 -38.95
N ASP A 176 -6.26 10.56 -37.68
CA ASP A 176 -6.38 11.57 -36.63
C ASP A 176 -5.01 12.20 -36.32
N TYR A 177 -5.03 13.45 -35.90
CA TYR A 177 -3.85 14.13 -35.40
C TYR A 177 -4.12 14.93 -34.13
N ILE A 178 -3.09 15.07 -33.31
CA ILE A 178 -3.10 15.94 -32.14
C ILE A 178 -2.23 17.17 -32.41
N GLU A 179 -2.78 18.34 -32.10
CA GLU A 179 -2.05 19.59 -32.09
C GLU A 179 -2.27 20.34 -30.78
N TYR A 180 -1.26 21.10 -30.35
CA TYR A 180 -1.35 21.94 -29.18
C TYR A 180 -1.75 23.36 -29.58
N SER A 181 -2.92 23.81 -29.11
CA SER A 181 -3.43 25.16 -29.37
C SER A 181 -4.30 25.63 -28.20
N ASN A 182 -4.32 26.94 -27.93
CA ASN A 182 -5.11 27.52 -26.84
C ASN A 182 -4.88 26.85 -25.47
N ARG A 183 -3.62 26.51 -25.16
CA ARG A 183 -3.19 25.85 -23.91
C ARG A 183 -3.77 24.44 -23.67
N ARG A 184 -4.30 23.79 -24.70
CA ARG A 184 -4.82 22.41 -24.64
C ARG A 184 -4.38 21.60 -25.86
N TYR A 185 -4.34 20.29 -25.70
CA TYR A 185 -4.20 19.37 -26.83
C TYR A 185 -5.58 19.17 -27.45
N ARG A 186 -5.66 19.26 -28.78
CA ARG A 186 -6.88 19.05 -29.55
C ARG A 186 -6.69 17.83 -30.43
N LEU A 187 -7.60 16.86 -30.32
CA LEU A 187 -7.67 15.71 -31.21
C LEU A 187 -8.58 16.08 -32.38
N ILE A 188 -8.03 16.01 -33.60
CA ILE A 188 -8.69 16.45 -34.82
C ILE A 188 -8.84 15.27 -35.78
N ARG A 189 -10.05 15.13 -36.31
CA ARG A 189 -10.42 14.18 -37.37
C ARG A 189 -11.10 14.94 -38.49
N GLU A 190 -10.60 14.82 -39.72
CA GLU A 190 -11.20 15.48 -40.90
C GLU A 190 -11.51 16.98 -40.65
N ASP A 191 -10.53 17.70 -40.09
CA ASP A 191 -10.61 19.13 -39.73
C ASP A 191 -11.65 19.51 -38.66
N LYS A 192 -12.22 18.52 -37.96
CA LYS A 192 -13.12 18.73 -36.82
C LYS A 192 -12.44 18.32 -35.52
N GLU A 193 -12.54 19.18 -34.51
CA GLU A 193 -12.14 18.84 -33.15
C GLU A 193 -13.15 17.82 -32.58
N ILE A 194 -12.66 16.62 -32.31
CA ILE A 194 -13.46 15.53 -31.71
C ILE A 194 -13.21 15.38 -30.21
N GLY A 195 -12.15 16.01 -29.69
CA GLY A 195 -11.85 16.03 -28.27
C GLY A 195 -10.72 17.00 -27.94
N SER A 196 -10.61 17.34 -26.66
CA SER A 196 -9.47 18.10 -26.15
C SER A 196 -9.15 17.69 -24.73
N PHE A 197 -7.88 17.80 -24.36
CA PHE A 197 -7.42 17.53 -23.00
C PHE A 197 -6.27 18.45 -22.62
N THR A 198 -5.96 18.47 -21.32
CA THR A 198 -4.77 19.16 -20.80
C THR A 198 -3.87 18.14 -20.11
N SER A 199 -2.58 18.45 -19.98
CA SER A 199 -1.64 17.59 -19.25
C SER A 199 -1.90 17.51 -17.74
N SER A 200 -2.80 18.35 -17.22
CA SER A 200 -3.07 18.49 -15.78
C SER A 200 -4.05 17.45 -15.26
N PHE A 201 -4.96 16.96 -16.10
CA PHE A 201 -5.98 15.99 -15.71
C PHE A 201 -5.62 14.60 -16.25
N PRO A 202 -6.01 13.53 -15.54
CA PRO A 202 -5.89 12.19 -16.07
C PRO A 202 -6.74 12.03 -17.32
N VAL A 203 -6.22 11.26 -18.26
CA VAL A 203 -6.84 11.01 -19.55
C VAL A 203 -6.81 9.53 -19.83
N ARG A 204 -7.92 9.01 -20.35
CA ARG A 204 -8.05 7.64 -20.86
C ARG A 204 -8.09 7.68 -22.38
N GLY A 205 -6.96 7.33 -22.99
CA GLY A 205 -6.78 7.33 -24.43
C GLY A 205 -6.87 5.94 -25.03
N SER A 206 -7.47 5.81 -26.21
CA SER A 206 -7.31 4.63 -27.06
C SER A 206 -6.84 5.05 -28.45
N ILE A 207 -5.81 4.40 -28.99
CA ILE A 207 -5.27 4.67 -30.32
C ILE A 207 -5.50 3.44 -31.19
N ARG A 208 -6.32 3.58 -32.24
CA ARG A 208 -6.63 2.53 -33.21
C ARG A 208 -6.22 3.00 -34.60
N GLY A 209 -5.06 2.57 -35.11
CA GLY A 209 -4.52 3.01 -36.40
C GLY A 209 -3.48 4.13 -36.28
N THR A 210 -3.33 4.94 -37.34
CA THR A 210 -2.28 5.96 -37.40
C THR A 210 -2.70 7.26 -36.71
N LEU A 211 -1.94 7.66 -35.68
CA LEU A 211 -2.05 8.94 -34.98
C LEU A 211 -0.82 9.81 -35.25
N LEU A 212 -1.02 11.02 -35.75
CA LEU A 212 0.05 12.00 -35.95
C LEU A 212 0.08 13.03 -34.81
N LEU A 213 1.24 13.20 -34.17
CA LEU A 213 1.47 14.23 -33.17
C LEU A 213 2.22 15.39 -33.82
N LYS A 214 1.53 16.51 -34.09
CA LYS A 214 2.17 17.69 -34.74
C LYS A 214 3.17 18.41 -33.83
N SER A 215 3.06 18.18 -32.53
CA SER A 215 3.93 18.70 -31.48
C SER A 215 4.10 17.62 -30.42
N PRO A 216 5.18 17.64 -29.61
CA PRO A 216 5.30 16.73 -28.47
C PRO A 216 4.05 16.77 -27.59
N VAL A 217 3.49 15.61 -27.27
CA VAL A 217 2.28 15.48 -26.46
C VAL A 217 2.63 14.89 -25.11
N ALA A 218 2.25 15.56 -24.04
CA ALA A 218 2.34 15.04 -22.69
C ALA A 218 0.95 14.85 -22.10
N LEU A 219 0.65 13.63 -21.65
CA LEU A 219 -0.60 13.28 -20.99
C LEU A 219 -0.33 12.56 -19.67
N LYS A 220 -1.29 12.68 -18.74
CA LYS A 220 -1.34 11.89 -17.51
C LYS A 220 -2.46 10.87 -17.67
N GLY A 221 -2.29 9.64 -17.21
CA GLY A 221 -3.36 8.63 -17.22
C GLY A 221 -3.02 7.35 -17.96
N LEU A 222 -4.06 6.71 -18.53
CA LEU A 222 -3.98 5.40 -19.16
C LEU A 222 -4.14 5.52 -20.68
N VAL A 223 -3.22 4.96 -21.45
CA VAL A 223 -3.33 4.91 -22.91
C VAL A 223 -3.26 3.47 -23.38
N LEU A 224 -4.28 3.03 -24.12
CA LEU A 224 -4.32 1.76 -24.82
C LEU A 224 -3.97 1.96 -26.29
N VAL A 225 -2.86 1.40 -26.73
CA VAL A 225 -2.43 1.38 -28.13
C VAL A 225 -2.82 0.05 -28.74
N GLY A 226 -3.72 0.10 -29.72
CA GLY A 226 -4.28 -1.06 -30.38
C GLY A 226 -3.27 -1.80 -31.25
N GLU A 227 -3.67 -2.99 -31.70
CA GLU A 227 -2.92 -3.77 -32.69
C GLU A 227 -2.73 -2.93 -33.97
N ASP A 228 -1.54 -3.03 -34.56
CA ASP A 228 -1.14 -2.31 -35.78
C ASP A 228 -1.24 -0.77 -35.74
N ALA A 229 -1.49 -0.18 -34.55
CA ALA A 229 -1.51 1.26 -34.39
C ALA A 229 -0.11 1.85 -34.63
N VAL A 230 -0.06 3.03 -35.25
CA VAL A 230 1.18 3.74 -35.56
C VAL A 230 1.13 5.12 -34.93
N ILE A 231 2.05 5.39 -34.00
CA ILE A 231 2.17 6.72 -33.38
C ILE A 231 3.34 7.43 -34.05
N LYS A 232 3.07 8.57 -34.71
CA LYS A 232 4.08 9.38 -35.38
C LYS A 232 4.35 10.64 -34.56
N GLY A 233 5.57 10.80 -34.06
CA GLY A 233 5.99 11.91 -33.20
C GLY A 233 6.23 11.51 -31.75
N ASP A 234 6.37 12.51 -30.88
CA ASP A 234 6.81 12.31 -29.49
C ASP A 234 5.64 12.32 -28.51
N LEU A 235 5.47 11.21 -27.78
CA LEU A 235 4.42 11.00 -26.79
C LEU A 235 5.01 10.73 -25.41
N GLN A 236 4.65 11.54 -24.43
CA GLN A 236 4.97 11.32 -23.02
C GLN A 236 3.71 10.96 -22.25
N ILE A 237 3.74 9.84 -21.53
CA ILE A 237 2.65 9.33 -20.72
C ILE A 237 3.13 9.27 -19.26
N LYS A 238 2.52 10.09 -18.39
CA LYS A 238 2.68 9.99 -16.93
C LYS A 238 1.61 9.04 -16.40
N GLY A 239 1.94 7.77 -16.25
CA GLY A 239 0.96 6.76 -15.90
C GLY A 239 1.16 5.39 -16.50
N VAL A 240 0.11 4.87 -17.14
CA VAL A 240 0.08 3.49 -17.63
C VAL A 240 -0.05 3.52 -19.15
N CYS A 241 0.83 2.81 -19.83
CA CYS A 241 0.73 2.60 -21.27
C CYS A 241 0.54 1.10 -21.54
N ILE A 242 -0.56 0.75 -22.19
CA ILE A 242 -0.85 -0.61 -22.64
C ILE A 242 -0.56 -0.67 -24.12
N LEU A 243 0.42 -1.48 -24.52
CA LEU A 243 0.87 -1.63 -25.90
C LEU A 243 0.50 -3.03 -26.39
N LYS A 244 -0.46 -3.14 -27.31
CA LYS A 244 -0.78 -4.42 -27.93
C LYS A 244 0.30 -4.82 -28.94
N PRO A 245 0.48 -6.13 -29.19
CA PRO A 245 1.43 -6.61 -30.18
C PRO A 245 1.22 -5.98 -31.56
N GLY A 246 2.32 -5.68 -32.27
CA GLY A 246 2.28 -5.15 -33.64
C GLY A 246 2.13 -3.64 -33.75
N CYS A 247 1.95 -2.91 -32.63
CA CYS A 247 2.01 -1.45 -32.66
C CYS A 247 3.42 -0.94 -33.01
N ARG A 248 3.50 0.24 -33.63
CA ARG A 248 4.75 0.87 -34.07
C ARG A 248 4.84 2.31 -33.58
N ILE A 249 6.01 2.69 -33.09
CA ILE A 249 6.31 4.05 -32.65
C ILE A 249 7.32 4.67 -33.63
N GLU A 250 6.83 5.56 -34.50
CA GLU A 250 7.64 6.36 -35.41
C GLU A 250 7.99 7.70 -34.72
N GLY A 251 8.86 7.62 -33.71
CA GLY A 251 9.21 8.75 -32.85
C GLY A 251 9.71 8.25 -31.50
N ARG A 252 9.32 8.94 -30.42
CA ARG A 252 9.62 8.52 -29.05
C ARG A 252 8.36 8.40 -28.21
N LEU A 253 8.20 7.28 -27.53
CA LEU A 253 7.19 7.11 -26.48
C LEU A 253 7.90 6.99 -25.13
N LEU A 254 7.75 7.99 -24.27
CA LEU A 254 8.27 7.98 -22.91
C LEU A 254 7.15 7.71 -21.92
N CYS A 255 7.22 6.61 -21.18
CA CYS A 255 6.28 6.31 -20.10
C CYS A 255 6.95 6.56 -18.73
N ASP A 256 6.44 7.54 -17.99
CA ASP A 256 6.76 7.83 -16.58
C ASP A 256 5.72 7.10 -15.70
N GLY A 257 5.98 5.82 -15.44
CA GLY A 257 5.03 4.89 -14.82
C GLY A 257 5.29 3.45 -15.29
N ILE A 258 4.33 2.75 -15.88
CA ILE A 258 4.50 1.35 -16.31
C ILE A 258 4.01 1.11 -17.74
N VAL A 259 4.75 0.30 -18.49
CA VAL A 259 4.33 -0.24 -19.78
C VAL A 259 3.86 -1.67 -19.58
N LEU A 260 2.67 -1.97 -20.09
CA LEU A 260 2.04 -3.29 -20.06
C LEU A 260 1.91 -3.80 -21.50
N GLY A 261 2.49 -4.96 -21.81
CA GLY A 261 2.37 -5.62 -23.11
C GLY A 261 3.67 -5.59 -23.91
N ASP A 262 3.57 -5.29 -25.21
CA ASP A 262 4.72 -5.24 -26.10
C ASP A 262 5.57 -3.98 -25.85
N LYS A 263 6.86 -4.03 -26.20
CA LYS A 263 7.76 -2.87 -26.10
C LYS A 263 8.52 -2.70 -27.42
N PRO A 264 7.88 -2.10 -28.43
CA PRO A 264 8.53 -1.82 -29.71
C PRO A 264 9.67 -0.81 -29.55
N GLU A 265 10.49 -0.71 -30.59
CA GLU A 265 11.53 0.32 -30.68
C GLU A 265 10.92 1.72 -30.53
N GLY A 266 11.67 2.63 -29.89
CA GLY A 266 11.20 3.99 -29.58
C GLY A 266 10.46 4.14 -28.24
N VAL A 267 10.15 3.03 -27.54
CA VAL A 267 9.55 3.06 -26.20
C VAL A 267 10.62 3.09 -25.11
N SER A 268 10.58 4.11 -24.27
CA SER A 268 11.41 4.26 -23.06
C SER A 268 10.51 4.31 -21.82
N VAL A 269 10.94 3.66 -20.74
CA VAL A 269 10.19 3.62 -19.48
C VAL A 269 11.04 4.19 -18.36
N ALA A 270 10.50 5.16 -17.64
CA ALA A 270 10.97 5.62 -16.36
C ALA A 270 9.97 5.14 -15.31
N PHE A 271 10.32 4.08 -14.58
CA PHE A 271 9.38 3.46 -13.66
C PHE A 271 8.98 4.39 -12.54
N ASN A 272 7.66 4.59 -12.35
CA ASN A 272 7.12 5.48 -11.34
C ASN A 272 5.88 4.87 -10.65
N PRO A 273 6.07 4.12 -9.55
CA PRO A 273 5.00 3.44 -8.84
C PRO A 273 3.81 4.31 -8.45
N ARG A 274 4.06 5.57 -8.05
CA ARG A 274 3.01 6.49 -7.61
C ARG A 274 2.06 6.85 -8.75
N GLN A 275 2.58 7.05 -9.96
CA GLN A 275 1.73 7.29 -11.13
C GLN A 275 0.90 6.05 -11.45
N VAL A 276 1.51 4.86 -11.34
CA VAL A 276 0.84 3.58 -11.59
C VAL A 276 -0.32 3.35 -10.61
N GLU A 277 -0.07 3.50 -9.30
CA GLU A 277 -1.11 3.39 -8.26
C GLU A 277 -2.24 4.38 -8.47
N SER A 278 -1.91 5.61 -8.88
CA SER A 278 -2.90 6.64 -9.09
C SER A 278 -3.91 6.29 -10.20
N ILE A 279 -3.55 5.38 -11.10
CA ILE A 279 -4.35 4.97 -12.26
C ILE A 279 -4.95 3.57 -12.06
N LEU A 280 -4.16 2.62 -11.56
CA LEU A 280 -4.56 1.21 -11.46
C LEU A 280 -5.27 0.83 -10.16
N ARG A 281 -5.33 1.68 -9.14
CA ARG A 281 -5.98 1.35 -7.85
C ARG A 281 -7.44 0.88 -7.95
N GLU A 282 -8.14 1.25 -9.02
CA GLU A 282 -9.54 0.85 -9.28
C GLU A 282 -9.65 -0.47 -10.08
N PHE A 283 -8.54 -0.95 -10.66
CA PHE A 283 -8.49 -2.14 -11.48
C PHE A 283 -8.47 -3.41 -10.61
N PRO A 284 -9.29 -4.42 -10.94
CA PRO A 284 -9.44 -5.59 -10.10
C PRO A 284 -8.15 -6.41 -10.08
N LYS A 285 -7.76 -6.88 -8.89
CA LYS A 285 -6.51 -7.62 -8.63
C LYS A 285 -5.23 -6.79 -8.77
N PHE A 286 -5.31 -5.48 -8.99
CA PHE A 286 -4.13 -4.62 -8.82
C PHE A 286 -3.77 -4.51 -7.34
N ILE A 287 -4.78 -4.30 -6.49
CA ILE A 287 -4.63 -4.34 -5.04
C ILE A 287 -4.73 -5.78 -4.57
N LYS A 288 -3.63 -6.30 -4.01
CA LYS A 288 -3.57 -7.63 -3.43
C LYS A 288 -2.48 -7.66 -2.38
N VAL A 289 -2.91 -7.82 -1.14
CA VAL A 289 -1.98 -7.77 -0.02
C VAL A 289 -1.11 -9.01 0.04
N HIS A 290 0.19 -8.80 0.24
CA HIS A 290 1.18 -9.84 0.49
C HIS A 290 2.26 -9.36 1.48
N ASP A 291 3.21 -10.24 1.80
CA ASP A 291 4.35 -9.99 2.69
C ASP A 291 3.95 -9.33 4.02
N LEU A 292 2.99 -9.98 4.69
CA LEU A 292 2.46 -9.55 5.97
C LEU A 292 3.47 -9.81 7.09
N HIS A 293 3.81 -8.76 7.84
CA HIS A 293 4.72 -8.82 8.98
C HIS A 293 4.09 -8.18 10.22
N MET A 294 3.94 -8.96 11.28
CA MET A 294 3.43 -8.48 12.58
C MET A 294 4.58 -8.10 13.50
N LYS A 295 4.51 -6.91 14.10
CA LYS A 295 5.45 -6.42 15.11
C LYS A 295 4.69 -5.98 16.36
N LYS A 296 5.17 -6.46 17.52
CA LYS A 296 4.71 -5.99 18.84
C LYS A 296 5.57 -4.86 19.35
N THR A 297 4.93 -3.88 19.96
CA THR A 297 5.58 -2.77 20.66
C THR A 297 4.89 -2.57 22.00
N TYR A 298 5.68 -2.61 23.07
CA TYR A 298 5.20 -2.30 24.42
C TYR A 298 5.39 -0.81 24.66
N GLU A 299 4.32 -0.10 24.97
CA GLU A 299 4.41 1.29 25.42
C GLU A 299 4.83 1.23 26.89
N GLN A 300 6.05 1.69 27.19
CA GLN A 300 6.55 1.85 28.56
C GLN A 300 5.90 3.04 29.24
#